data_AF-Z9JWR9-F1
#
_entry.id   AF-Z9JWR9-F1
#
_cell.length_a   1.000
_cell.length_b   1.000
_cell.length_c   1.000
_cell.angle_alpha   90.00
_cell.angle_beta   90.00
_cell.angle_gamma   90.00
#
_symmetry.space_group_name_H-M   'P 1'
#
loop_
_entity.id
_entity.type
_entity.pdbx_description
1 polymer ?
#
loop_
_entity_poly.entity_id
_entity_poly.type
_entity_poly.pdbx_seq_one_letter_code
_entity_poly.pdbx_strand_id
1 'polypeptide(L)'
;MSRVADLLPTDEGLVPRFDAAVVQSTIDAVHEPRGDEWEALTVPTLAIFAKHGMVSGADKDELIRRRPETDRTDLGRGGRDAHLDAFDEWIDVLRRRLSRGRFGESRTGTRCRRSVPELGGVPRQRLTAR
;
A
#
# COMPACT_ATOMS: atom_id res chain seq x y z
N MET A 1 11.67 -19.31 3.96
CA MET A 1 13.05 -19.00 4.37
C MET A 1 13.20 -19.41 5.82
N SER A 2 14.26 -20.14 6.19
CA SER A 2 14.43 -20.61 7.58
C SER A 2 15.02 -19.48 8.44
N ARG A 3 14.37 -19.13 9.55
CA ARG A 3 14.87 -18.13 10.52
C ARG A 3 16.22 -18.52 11.15
N VAL A 4 16.56 -19.81 11.11
CA VAL A 4 17.86 -20.30 11.59
C VAL A 4 19.00 -19.77 10.75
N ALA A 5 18.76 -19.48 9.46
CA ALA A 5 19.77 -18.93 8.56
C ALA A 5 20.19 -17.50 8.91
N ASP A 6 19.53 -16.84 9.88
CA ASP A 6 19.87 -15.49 10.35
C ASP A 6 20.67 -15.50 11.66
N LEU A 7 20.97 -16.68 12.19
CA LEU A 7 21.75 -16.88 13.42
C LEU A 7 23.17 -17.37 13.09
N LEU A 8 24.09 -17.22 14.06
CA LEU A 8 25.44 -17.76 14.01
C LEU A 8 25.50 -19.02 14.88
N PRO A 9 26.03 -20.14 14.37
CA PRO A 9 26.32 -21.29 15.21
C PRO A 9 27.55 -21.02 16.08
N THR A 10 27.45 -21.39 17.35
CA THR A 10 28.52 -21.42 18.34
C THR A 10 28.47 -22.77 19.06
N ASP A 11 29.52 -23.08 19.84
CA ASP A 11 29.55 -24.30 20.66
C ASP A 11 28.45 -24.32 21.75
N GLU A 12 27.86 -23.17 22.03
CA GLU A 12 26.79 -22.95 23.02
C GLU A 12 25.39 -22.89 22.39
N GLY A 13 25.28 -22.95 21.05
CA GLY A 13 24.02 -22.95 20.32
C GLY A 13 23.95 -21.92 19.20
N LEU A 14 22.77 -21.35 18.95
CA LEU A 14 22.56 -20.34 17.93
C LEU A 14 22.47 -18.97 18.57
N VAL A 15 23.33 -18.03 18.14
CA VAL A 15 23.33 -16.65 18.62
C VAL A 15 22.91 -15.67 17.53
N PRO A 16 22.30 -14.51 17.88
CA PRO A 16 22.01 -13.47 16.91
C PRO A 16 23.27 -12.96 16.21
N ARG A 17 23.15 -12.61 14.92
CA ARG A 17 24.23 -11.94 14.16
C ARG A 17 24.48 -10.50 14.59
N PHE A 18 23.51 -9.90 15.24
CA PHE A 18 23.51 -8.51 15.63
C PHE A 18 23.49 -8.42 17.15
N ASP A 19 24.16 -7.41 17.68
CA ASP A 19 24.04 -7.05 19.08
C ASP A 19 22.59 -6.59 19.35
N ALA A 20 21.90 -7.32 20.23
CA ALA A 20 20.51 -7.05 20.56
C ALA A 20 20.31 -5.66 21.17
N ALA A 21 21.27 -5.13 21.94
CA ALA A 21 21.20 -3.80 22.53
C ALA A 21 21.30 -2.71 21.46
N VAL A 22 22.10 -2.94 20.43
CA VAL A 22 22.20 -2.03 19.27
C VAL A 22 20.89 -2.03 18.48
N VAL A 23 20.32 -3.20 18.21
CA VAL A 23 19.02 -3.29 17.51
C VAL A 23 17.91 -2.60 18.31
N GLN A 24 17.85 -2.83 19.63
CA GLN A 24 16.86 -2.22 20.50
C GLN A 24 16.97 -0.69 20.51
N SER A 25 18.15 -0.15 20.79
CA SER A 25 18.38 1.30 20.81
C SER A 25 18.06 1.98 19.47
N THR A 26 18.33 1.29 18.36
CA THR A 26 17.97 1.78 17.02
C THR A 26 16.46 1.83 16.82
N ILE A 27 15.73 0.80 17.26
CA ILE A 27 14.26 0.76 17.19
C ILE A 27 13.67 1.85 18.07
N ASP A 28 14.12 1.97 19.32
CA ASP A 28 13.59 2.95 20.28
C ASP A 28 13.75 4.38 19.75
N ALA A 29 14.91 4.69 19.14
CA ALA A 29 15.17 6.00 18.56
C ALA A 29 14.24 6.36 17.38
N VAL A 30 13.60 5.38 16.73
CA VAL A 30 12.66 5.62 15.62
C VAL A 30 11.21 5.31 15.98
N HIS A 31 10.95 4.78 17.17
CA HIS A 31 9.63 4.35 17.63
C HIS A 31 8.82 5.50 18.25
N GLU A 32 8.89 6.68 17.63
CA GLU A 32 8.15 7.86 18.07
C GLU A 32 6.67 7.76 17.65
N PRO A 33 5.71 7.99 18.56
CA PRO A 33 4.29 8.00 18.22
C PRO A 33 3.94 9.11 17.22
N ARG A 34 3.42 8.74 16.05
CA ARG A 34 3.05 9.67 14.96
C ARG A 34 1.54 9.77 14.76
N GLY A 35 0.80 9.90 15.86
CA GLY A 35 -0.67 9.96 15.85
C GLY A 35 -1.21 11.15 15.05
N ASP A 36 -0.69 12.34 15.31
CA ASP A 36 -1.13 13.58 14.64
C ASP A 36 -0.85 13.52 13.12
N GLU A 37 0.30 12.97 12.73
CA GLU A 37 0.64 12.78 11.31
C GLU A 37 -0.31 11.79 10.62
N TRP A 38 -0.67 10.70 11.32
CA TRP A 38 -1.64 9.73 10.84
C TRP A 38 -3.01 10.39 10.61
N GLU A 39 -3.50 11.13 11.60
CA GLU A 39 -4.80 11.82 11.56
C GLU A 39 -4.85 12.90 10.46
N ALA A 40 -3.71 13.54 10.16
CA ALA A 40 -3.59 14.58 9.14
C ALA A 40 -3.52 14.06 7.69
N LEU A 41 -3.45 12.75 7.45
CA LEU A 41 -3.36 12.21 6.09
C LEU A 41 -4.59 12.56 5.25
N THR A 42 -4.38 13.26 4.13
CA THR A 42 -5.44 13.61 3.16
C THR A 42 -5.58 12.61 2.02
N VAL A 43 -4.63 11.68 1.89
CA VAL A 43 -4.62 10.68 0.82
C VAL A 43 -5.57 9.53 1.11
N PRO A 44 -6.18 8.90 0.09
CA PRO A 44 -6.98 7.71 0.31
C PRO A 44 -6.10 6.55 0.84
N THR A 45 -6.45 6.00 2.00
CA THR A 45 -5.62 4.98 2.69
C THR A 45 -6.41 3.71 2.90
N LEU A 46 -5.75 2.56 2.71
CA LEU A 46 -6.27 1.23 3.04
C LEU A 46 -5.36 0.58 4.09
N ALA A 47 -5.92 0.22 5.23
CA ALA A 47 -5.28 -0.61 6.25
C ALA A 47 -5.69 -2.08 6.06
N ILE A 48 -4.69 -2.95 5.89
CA ILE A 48 -4.88 -4.41 5.72
C ILE A 48 -4.33 -5.12 6.94
N PHE A 49 -5.16 -5.91 7.62
CA PHE A 49 -4.77 -6.69 8.78
C PHE A 49 -4.86 -8.18 8.52
N ALA A 50 -3.90 -8.93 9.00
CA ALA A 50 -3.92 -10.39 8.93
C ALA A 50 -4.73 -11.01 10.06
N LYS A 51 -5.25 -12.23 9.85
CA LYS A 51 -6.01 -12.97 10.88
C LYS A 51 -5.18 -13.24 12.13
N HIS A 52 -3.91 -13.63 11.95
CA HIS A 52 -2.98 -13.97 13.03
C HIS A 52 -1.84 -12.95 13.13
N GLY A 53 -2.13 -11.69 12.77
CA GLY A 53 -1.17 -10.58 12.87
C GLY A 53 -0.89 -10.17 14.32
N MET A 54 0.12 -9.31 14.51
CA MET A 54 0.55 -8.86 15.84
C MET A 54 -0.27 -7.68 16.38
N VAL A 55 -1.07 -7.01 15.55
CA VAL A 55 -1.89 -5.86 15.95
C VAL A 55 -3.17 -6.36 16.61
N SER A 56 -3.42 -5.92 17.85
CA SER A 56 -4.59 -6.36 18.62
C SER A 56 -5.90 -5.82 18.01
N GLY A 57 -7.03 -6.44 18.33
CA GLY A 57 -8.34 -5.95 17.89
C GLY A 57 -8.59 -4.51 18.32
N ALA A 58 -8.28 -4.18 19.59
CA ALA A 58 -8.43 -2.84 20.13
C ALA A 58 -7.57 -1.80 19.39
N ASP A 59 -6.33 -2.15 19.05
CA ASP A 59 -5.44 -1.24 18.30
C ASP A 59 -5.93 -1.04 16.87
N LYS A 60 -6.45 -2.08 16.22
CA LYS A 60 -7.07 -1.96 14.89
C LYS A 60 -8.27 -1.01 14.93
N ASP A 61 -9.11 -1.14 15.95
CA ASP A 61 -10.31 -0.31 16.12
C ASP A 61 -9.93 1.14 16.42
N GLU A 62 -8.92 1.34 17.28
CA GLU A 62 -8.39 2.67 17.60
C GLU A 62 -7.80 3.37 16.38
N LEU A 63 -7.03 2.66 15.55
CA LEU A 63 -6.44 3.19 14.32
C LEU A 63 -7.52 3.73 13.36
N ILE A 64 -8.64 3.00 13.22
CA ILE A 64 -9.77 3.42 12.38
C ILE A 64 -10.57 4.53 13.06
N ARG A 65 -10.76 4.48 14.39
CA ARG A 65 -11.48 5.51 15.15
C ARG A 65 -10.81 6.88 15.02
N ARG A 66 -9.47 6.93 15.07
CA ARG A 66 -8.70 8.16 14.90
C ARG A 66 -8.78 8.73 13.49
N ARG A 67 -8.95 7.88 12.47
CA ARG A 67 -9.09 8.30 11.08
C ARG A 67 -10.16 7.51 10.32
N PRO A 68 -11.43 7.90 10.44
CA PRO A 68 -12.57 7.18 9.86
C PRO A 68 -12.55 7.08 8.32
N GLU A 69 -11.80 7.93 7.63
CA GLU A 69 -11.62 7.92 6.17
C GLU A 69 -10.73 6.76 5.69
N THR A 70 -10.16 5.98 6.62
CA THR A 70 -9.33 4.82 6.31
C THR A 70 -10.20 3.61 5.98
N ASP A 71 -10.04 3.06 4.78
CA ASP A 71 -10.63 1.76 4.45
C ASP A 71 -9.92 0.67 5.28
N ARG A 72 -10.69 -0.26 5.87
CA ARG A 72 -10.15 -1.43 6.58
C ARG A 72 -10.47 -2.73 5.86
N THR A 73 -9.53 -3.66 5.85
CA THR A 73 -9.76 -5.05 5.43
C THR A 73 -9.00 -6.00 6.33
N ASP A 74 -9.71 -6.94 6.95
CA ASP A 74 -9.12 -8.08 7.66
C ASP A 74 -9.09 -9.29 6.72
N LEU A 75 -7.91 -9.89 6.55
CA LEU A 75 -7.71 -11.10 5.76
C LEU A 75 -8.16 -12.34 6.55
N GLY A 76 -8.60 -13.37 5.84
CA GLY A 76 -9.03 -14.65 6.41
C GLY A 76 -7.89 -15.55 6.89
N ARG A 77 -6.63 -15.22 6.56
CA ARG A 77 -5.43 -15.98 6.93
C ARG A 77 -4.18 -15.08 7.05
N GLY A 78 -3.04 -15.69 7.35
CA GLY A 78 -1.72 -15.03 7.40
C GLY A 78 -1.35 -14.48 8.78
N GLY A 79 -0.04 -14.36 9.01
CA GLY A 79 0.56 -13.81 10.22
C GLY A 79 1.14 -12.42 10.02
N ARG A 80 2.32 -12.15 10.60
CA ARG A 80 3.04 -10.87 10.44
C ARG A 80 3.32 -10.56 8.97
N ASP A 81 3.76 -11.56 8.23
CA ASP A 81 4.15 -11.42 6.82
C ASP A 81 3.02 -11.90 5.91
N ALA A 82 1.79 -11.41 6.15
CA ALA A 82 0.61 -11.86 5.44
C ALA A 82 0.65 -11.64 3.92
N HIS A 83 1.47 -10.71 3.45
CA HIS A 83 1.73 -10.54 2.03
C HIS A 83 2.44 -11.78 1.42
N LEU A 84 3.13 -12.59 2.22
CA LEU A 84 3.70 -13.89 1.82
C LEU A 84 2.74 -15.04 2.16
N ASP A 85 2.20 -15.07 3.39
CA ASP A 85 1.36 -16.18 3.86
C ASP A 85 -0.02 -16.26 3.18
N ALA A 86 -0.57 -15.09 2.81
CA ALA A 86 -1.89 -14.92 2.24
C ALA A 86 -1.82 -14.22 0.86
N PHE A 87 -0.76 -14.49 0.10
CA PHE A 87 -0.38 -13.76 -1.11
C PHE A 87 -1.56 -13.47 -2.06
N ASP A 88 -2.29 -14.49 -2.50
CA ASP A 88 -3.39 -14.30 -3.46
C ASP A 88 -4.49 -13.37 -2.93
N GLU A 89 -4.88 -13.58 -1.68
CA GLU A 89 -5.92 -12.78 -1.03
C GLU A 89 -5.47 -11.33 -0.84
N TRP A 90 -4.21 -11.15 -0.43
CA TRP A 90 -3.59 -9.84 -0.25
C TRP A 90 -3.49 -9.08 -1.58
N ILE A 91 -3.04 -9.75 -2.66
CA ILE A 91 -2.96 -9.17 -4.01
C ILE A 91 -4.35 -8.78 -4.53
N ASP A 92 -5.36 -9.60 -4.31
CA ASP A 92 -6.73 -9.30 -4.73
C ASP A 92 -7.29 -8.06 -4.02
N VAL A 93 -7.04 -7.92 -2.72
CA VAL A 93 -7.41 -6.72 -1.95
C VAL A 93 -6.75 -5.47 -2.55
N LEU A 94 -5.44 -5.53 -2.82
CA LEU A 94 -4.72 -4.40 -3.41
C LEU A 94 -5.20 -4.05 -4.82
N ARG A 95 -5.38 -5.04 -5.69
CA ARG A 95 -5.87 -4.83 -7.06
C ARG A 95 -7.25 -4.17 -7.05
N ARG A 96 -8.14 -4.60 -6.15
CA ARG A 96 -9.45 -3.96 -5.96
C ARG A 96 -9.29 -2.50 -5.53
N ARG A 97 -8.41 -2.22 -4.57
CA ARG A 97 -8.20 -0.84 -4.07
C ARG A 97 -7.63 0.09 -5.14
N LEU A 98 -6.61 -0.35 -5.85
CA LEU A 98 -5.95 0.43 -6.91
C LEU A 98 -6.89 0.66 -8.10
N SER A 99 -7.73 -0.30 -8.42
CA SER A 99 -8.73 -0.14 -9.47
C SER A 99 -9.79 0.90 -9.10
N ARG A 100 -10.26 0.92 -7.85
CA ARG A 100 -11.19 1.97 -7.36
C ARG A 100 -10.57 3.38 -7.42
N GLY A 101 -9.28 3.50 -7.12
CA GLY A 101 -8.55 4.77 -7.22
C GLY A 101 -8.50 5.31 -8.66
N ARG A 102 -8.28 4.44 -9.64
CA ARG A 102 -8.23 4.81 -11.07
C ARG A 102 -9.58 5.26 -11.65
N PHE A 103 -10.70 4.86 -11.05
CA PHE A 103 -12.05 5.28 -11.48
C PHE A 103 -12.61 6.45 -10.66
N GLY A 104 -11.89 6.95 -9.65
CA GLY A 104 -12.29 8.09 -8.83
C GLY A 104 -12.17 9.45 -9.53
N GLU A 105 -11.42 9.53 -10.63
CA GLU A 105 -11.12 10.77 -11.36
C GLU A 105 -12.02 10.98 -12.60
N SER A 106 -12.96 10.08 -12.87
CA SER A 106 -13.82 10.12 -14.07
C SER A 106 -15.28 10.52 -13.83
N ARG A 107 -15.62 11.13 -12.68
CA ARG A 107 -17.03 11.47 -12.34
C ARG A 107 -17.37 12.96 -12.24
N THR A 108 -16.71 13.79 -13.04
CA THR A 108 -17.21 15.12 -13.42
C THR A 108 -16.81 15.44 -14.85
N GLY A 109 -17.44 14.74 -15.79
CA GLY A 109 -17.35 15.05 -17.20
C GLY A 109 -18.72 14.90 -17.82
N THR A 110 -19.58 15.90 -17.64
CA THR A 110 -20.73 16.12 -18.50
C THR A 110 -20.26 15.94 -19.94
N ARG A 111 -20.75 14.90 -20.61
CA ARG A 111 -20.49 14.67 -22.03
C ARG A 111 -21.30 15.71 -22.81
N CYS A 112 -20.85 16.96 -22.76
CA CYS A 112 -21.32 17.99 -23.65
C CYS A 112 -20.74 17.65 -25.03
N ARG A 113 -21.53 16.99 -25.88
CA ARG A 113 -21.22 16.87 -27.30
C ARG A 113 -21.16 18.29 -27.86
N ARG A 114 -19.96 18.85 -28.00
CA ARG A 114 -19.74 19.93 -28.95
C ARG A 114 -19.56 19.28 -30.31
N SER A 115 -20.54 19.51 -31.18
CA SER A 115 -20.42 19.28 -32.62
C SER A 115 -19.15 19.98 -33.12
N VAL A 116 -18.27 19.24 -33.77
CA VAL A 116 -17.10 19.79 -34.46
C VAL A 116 -17.62 20.55 -35.68
N PRO A 117 -17.31 21.85 -35.88
CA PRO A 117 -17.55 22.48 -37.16
C PRO A 117 -16.50 21.96 -38.14
N GLU A 118 -16.96 21.49 -39.31
CA GLU A 118 -16.11 21.05 -40.40
C GLU A 118 -15.13 22.17 -40.79
N LEU A 119 -13.84 21.94 -40.56
CA LEU A 119 -12.79 22.80 -41.07
C LEU A 119 -12.50 22.39 -42.51
N GLY A 120 -12.79 23.32 -43.41
CA GLY A 120 -12.58 23.21 -44.85
C GLY A 120 -11.16 22.77 -45.23
N GLY A 121 -11.11 22.05 -46.35
CA GLY A 121 -9.93 21.35 -46.83
C GLY A 121 -8.71 22.22 -47.10
N VAL A 122 -7.55 21.65 -46.81
CA VAL A 122 -6.24 22.17 -47.22
C VAL A 122 -5.87 21.52 -48.56
N PRO A 123 -5.46 22.27 -49.60
CA PRO A 123 -5.11 21.68 -50.89
C PRO A 123 -3.74 21.02 -50.83
N ARG A 124 -3.67 19.77 -51.29
CA ARG A 124 -2.41 19.01 -51.46
C ARG A 124 -1.56 19.62 -52.56
N GLN A 125 -0.42 20.20 -52.22
CA GLN A 125 0.62 20.51 -53.20
C GLN A 125 1.44 19.26 -53.52
N ARG A 126 1.67 19.07 -54.83
CA ARG A 126 2.33 17.92 -55.45
C ARG A 126 3.83 18.21 -55.50
N LEU A 127 4.65 17.52 -54.72
CA LEU A 127 6.11 17.56 -54.89
C LEU A 127 6.49 16.80 -56.16
N THR A 128 7.19 17.47 -57.08
CA THR A 128 7.90 16.83 -58.19
C THR A 128 9.35 16.61 -57.77
N ALA A 129 9.85 15.39 -58.01
CA ALA A 129 11.23 15.01 -57.74
C ALA A 129 12.17 15.55 -58.83
N ARG A 130 13.37 15.96 -58.41
CA ARG A 130 14.57 16.07 -59.25
C ARG A 130 15.70 15.36 -58.53
#